data_AF-A0A8H3SFK7-F1
#
_entry.id   AF-A0A8H3SFK7-F1
#
_cell.length_a   1.000
_cell.length_b   1.000
_cell.length_c   1.000
_cell.angle_alpha   90.00
_cell.angle_beta   90.00
_cell.angle_gamma   90.00
#
_symmetry.space_group_name_H-M   'P 1'
#
loop_
_entity.id
_entity.type
_entity.pdbx_description
1 polymer ?
#
loop_
_entity_poly.entity_id
_entity_poly.type
_entity_poly.pdbx_seq_one_letter_code
_entity_poly.pdbx_strand_id
1 'polypeptide(L)'
;MRMLRKARIAKSSKPCWEFVKDKQRMRTPEEVIIFLDTVYLIEARRAGEDIICDNCGEIEGSSACSGKKHLTNRETRKLLCYQCDFYYRKNKEHRPLTVAQAHVLRVKMLADRKAGNKIVCGNCGIAEGSLGTTKPFNVNMELVMILCSPCGLHWSTDGSHRDPADNRILIINARMKQDRINHNRITCDDCGAVEGSPSCKGNHVVNKTNLKVLCSNCKKTYWGR
;
A
#
# COMPACT_ATOMS: atom_id res chain seq x y z
N MET A 1 -54.04 -2.39 -79.89
CA MET A 1 -53.14 -1.43 -79.21
C MET A 1 -53.29 -1.64 -77.70
N ARG A 2 -52.22 -2.10 -77.02
CA ARG A 2 -52.22 -2.51 -75.60
C ARG A 2 -52.01 -1.30 -74.68
N MET A 3 -52.88 -1.18 -73.68
CA MET A 3 -52.82 -0.18 -72.61
C MET A 3 -51.61 -0.40 -71.68
N LEU A 4 -50.98 0.71 -71.30
CA LEU A 4 -49.96 0.84 -70.26
C LEU A 4 -50.53 0.51 -68.88
N ARG A 5 -49.92 -0.42 -68.14
CA ARG A 5 -50.08 -0.57 -66.68
C ARG A 5 -48.79 -0.19 -65.97
N LYS A 6 -48.84 0.88 -65.18
CA LYS A 6 -47.81 1.25 -64.20
C LYS A 6 -47.77 0.18 -63.10
N ALA A 7 -46.64 -0.48 -62.92
CA ALA A 7 -46.39 -1.34 -61.76
C ALA A 7 -45.81 -0.50 -60.62
N ARG A 8 -46.58 -0.33 -59.53
CA ARG A 8 -46.04 -0.03 -58.20
C ARG A 8 -45.47 -1.33 -57.64
N ILE A 9 -44.17 -1.36 -57.34
CA ILE A 9 -43.61 -2.38 -56.45
C ILE A 9 -43.24 -1.66 -55.16
N ALA A 10 -43.93 -2.08 -54.10
CA ALA A 10 -43.85 -1.53 -52.76
C ALA A 10 -42.47 -1.80 -52.14
N LYS A 11 -41.89 -0.77 -51.52
CA LYS A 11 -40.87 -0.93 -50.49
C LYS A 11 -41.49 -1.69 -49.32
N SER A 12 -40.98 -2.88 -49.04
CA SER A 12 -41.24 -3.60 -47.79
C SER A 12 -40.03 -4.48 -47.45
N SER A 13 -38.83 -3.89 -47.39
CA SER A 13 -37.75 -4.47 -46.61
C SER A 13 -38.08 -4.22 -45.15
N LYS A 14 -38.74 -5.19 -44.52
CA LYS A 14 -39.00 -5.16 -43.08
C LYS A 14 -37.67 -4.94 -42.35
N PRO A 15 -37.57 -3.94 -41.48
CA PRO A 15 -36.32 -3.67 -40.80
C PRO A 15 -36.04 -4.74 -39.73
N CYS A 16 -34.78 -4.92 -39.34
CA CYS A 16 -34.27 -6.13 -38.66
C CYS A 16 -34.75 -6.36 -37.21
N TRP A 17 -35.86 -5.75 -36.79
CA TRP A 17 -36.39 -5.76 -35.43
C TRP A 17 -37.70 -6.57 -35.24
N GLU A 18 -38.23 -7.22 -36.28
CA GLU A 18 -39.50 -7.98 -36.16
C GLU A 18 -39.39 -9.37 -35.50
N PHE A 19 -38.21 -9.80 -35.02
CA PHE A 19 -38.04 -11.10 -34.36
C PHE A 19 -37.50 -10.95 -32.93
N VAL A 20 -38.37 -10.57 -32.00
CA VAL A 20 -38.17 -10.89 -30.59
C VAL A 20 -39.41 -11.66 -30.14
N LYS A 21 -39.36 -13.01 -30.27
CA LYS A 21 -40.34 -13.87 -29.63
C LYS A 21 -40.22 -13.64 -28.11
N ASP A 22 -41.37 -13.46 -27.48
CA ASP A 22 -41.58 -13.46 -26.03
C ASP A 22 -40.97 -12.31 -25.23
N LYS A 23 -41.64 -11.15 -25.20
CA LYS A 23 -41.55 -10.10 -24.16
C LYS A 23 -40.13 -9.68 -23.69
N GLN A 24 -39.08 -10.02 -24.43
CA GLN A 24 -37.72 -9.62 -24.10
C GLN A 24 -37.56 -8.18 -24.52
N ARG A 25 -37.37 -7.32 -23.52
CA ARG A 25 -36.97 -5.94 -23.74
C ARG A 25 -35.71 -5.95 -24.60
N MET A 26 -35.74 -5.22 -25.72
CA MET A 26 -34.54 -4.93 -26.50
C MET A 26 -33.50 -4.30 -25.57
N ARG A 27 -32.27 -4.81 -25.62
CA ARG A 27 -31.16 -4.20 -24.86
C ARG A 27 -31.02 -2.75 -25.31
N THR A 28 -30.81 -1.84 -24.36
CA THR A 28 -30.49 -0.46 -24.72
C THR A 28 -29.10 -0.41 -25.38
N PRO A 29 -28.78 0.62 -26.18
CA PRO A 29 -27.43 0.78 -26.73
C PRO A 29 -26.33 0.64 -25.67
N GLU A 30 -26.59 1.15 -24.47
CA GLU A 30 -25.67 1.07 -23.34
C GLU A 30 -25.50 -0.36 -22.81
N GLU A 31 -26.55 -1.19 -22.83
CA GLU A 31 -26.49 -2.60 -22.45
C GLU A 31 -25.80 -3.45 -23.52
N VAL A 32 -25.93 -3.08 -24.80
CA VAL A 32 -25.18 -3.69 -25.89
C VAL A 32 -23.68 -3.42 -25.73
N ILE A 33 -23.28 -2.19 -25.42
CA ILE A 33 -21.87 -1.84 -25.16
C ILE A 33 -21.30 -2.67 -24.00
N ILE A 34 -21.99 -2.74 -22.85
CA ILE A 34 -21.52 -3.57 -21.71
C ILE A 34 -21.36 -5.04 -22.10
N PHE A 35 -22.29 -5.55 -22.90
CA PHE A 35 -22.23 -6.92 -23.37
C PHE A 35 -21.01 -7.14 -24.28
N LEU A 36 -20.76 -6.24 -25.23
CA LEU A 36 -19.58 -6.29 -26.10
C LEU A 36 -18.29 -6.19 -25.30
N ASP A 37 -18.20 -5.30 -24.31
CA ASP A 37 -17.04 -5.21 -23.41
C ASP A 37 -16.81 -6.54 -22.68
N THR A 38 -17.88 -7.19 -22.22
CA THR A 38 -17.78 -8.48 -21.53
C THR A 38 -17.27 -9.57 -22.46
N VAL A 39 -17.72 -9.58 -23.73
CA VAL A 39 -17.26 -10.53 -24.75
C VAL A 39 -15.78 -10.28 -25.07
N TYR A 40 -15.38 -9.02 -25.29
CA TYR A 40 -13.99 -8.63 -25.51
C TYR A 40 -13.08 -9.13 -24.38
N LEU A 41 -13.48 -8.95 -23.11
CA LEU A 41 -12.71 -9.45 -21.97
C LEU A 41 -12.59 -10.98 -21.94
N ILE A 42 -13.56 -11.73 -22.46
CA ILE A 42 -13.47 -13.19 -22.56
C ILE A 42 -12.44 -13.58 -23.61
N GLU A 43 -12.44 -12.90 -24.76
CA GLU A 43 -11.50 -13.14 -25.86
C GLU A 43 -10.07 -12.76 -25.48
N ALA A 44 -9.86 -11.57 -24.88
CA ALA A 44 -8.57 -11.12 -24.37
C ALA A 44 -7.96 -12.12 -23.37
N ARG A 45 -8.77 -12.66 -22.44
CA ARG A 45 -8.33 -13.71 -21.50
C ARG A 45 -7.92 -15.00 -22.21
N ARG A 46 -8.61 -15.38 -23.28
CA ARG A 46 -8.28 -16.58 -24.06
C ARG A 46 -7.00 -16.40 -24.87
N ALA A 47 -6.78 -15.19 -25.37
CA ALA A 47 -5.56 -14.79 -26.06
C ALA A 47 -4.36 -14.64 -25.10
N GLY A 48 -4.60 -14.60 -23.78
CA GLY A 48 -3.56 -14.41 -22.78
C GLY A 48 -3.07 -12.96 -22.69
N GLU A 49 -3.90 -11.99 -23.09
CA GLU A 49 -3.58 -10.57 -23.00
C GLU A 49 -3.59 -10.08 -21.55
N ASP A 50 -2.70 -9.13 -21.26
CA ASP A 50 -2.66 -8.46 -19.96
C ASP A 50 -3.86 -7.51 -19.80
N ILE A 51 -4.79 -7.89 -18.95
CA ILE A 51 -5.98 -7.09 -18.64
C ILE A 51 -5.66 -6.14 -17.49
N ILE A 52 -5.56 -4.85 -17.77
CA ILE A 52 -5.12 -3.83 -16.82
C ILE A 52 -6.33 -3.11 -16.19
N CYS A 53 -6.27 -2.83 -14.90
CA CYS A 53 -7.27 -2.02 -14.20
C CYS A 53 -7.13 -0.54 -14.59
N ASP A 54 -8.19 0.07 -15.13
CA ASP A 54 -8.22 1.48 -15.57
C ASP A 54 -7.97 2.48 -14.44
N ASN A 55 -8.20 2.08 -13.18
CA ASN A 55 -8.02 2.98 -12.05
C ASN A 55 -6.64 2.86 -11.38
N CYS A 56 -6.11 1.65 -11.19
CA CYS A 56 -4.87 1.46 -10.45
C CYS A 56 -3.70 0.91 -11.27
N GLY A 57 -3.90 0.59 -12.55
CA GLY A 57 -2.86 0.09 -13.45
C GLY A 57 -2.37 -1.33 -13.14
N GLU A 58 -2.99 -2.02 -12.17
CA GLU A 58 -2.63 -3.40 -11.84
C GLU A 58 -3.12 -4.37 -12.91
N ILE A 59 -2.37 -5.44 -13.15
CA ILE A 59 -2.71 -6.52 -14.09
C ILE A 59 -3.66 -7.51 -13.41
N GLU A 60 -4.61 -8.05 -14.18
CA GLU A 60 -5.54 -9.08 -13.74
C GLU A 60 -4.80 -10.29 -13.16
N GLY A 61 -5.26 -10.77 -12.00
CA GLY A 61 -4.60 -11.88 -11.31
C GLY A 61 -3.40 -11.49 -10.45
N SER A 62 -2.98 -10.21 -10.44
CA SER A 62 -1.93 -9.76 -9.53
C SER A 62 -2.32 -9.98 -8.06
N SER A 63 -1.31 -10.14 -7.19
CA SER A 63 -1.53 -10.28 -5.75
C SER A 63 -2.19 -9.03 -5.13
N ALA A 64 -1.95 -7.85 -5.71
CA ALA A 64 -2.61 -6.61 -5.31
C ALA A 64 -4.11 -6.59 -5.65
N CYS A 65 -4.52 -7.37 -6.66
CA CYS A 65 -5.92 -7.58 -7.04
C CYS A 65 -6.53 -8.84 -6.39
N SER A 66 -5.86 -9.41 -5.39
CA SER A 66 -6.28 -10.65 -4.70
C SER A 66 -6.44 -11.86 -5.63
N GLY A 67 -5.72 -11.89 -6.76
CA GLY A 67 -5.83 -12.96 -7.75
C GLY A 67 -7.19 -13.05 -8.44
N LYS A 68 -8.04 -12.02 -8.34
CA LYS A 68 -9.38 -12.01 -8.93
C LYS A 68 -9.38 -11.40 -10.32
N LYS A 69 -10.37 -11.81 -11.11
CA LYS A 69 -10.66 -11.23 -12.42
C LYS A 69 -11.15 -9.79 -12.31
N HIS A 70 -10.77 -8.95 -13.27
CA HIS A 70 -11.27 -7.61 -13.46
C HIS A 70 -12.68 -7.64 -14.05
N LEU A 71 -13.44 -6.58 -13.77
CA LEU A 71 -14.85 -6.47 -14.08
C LEU A 71 -15.11 -5.11 -14.70
N THR A 72 -15.94 -5.07 -15.75
CA THR A 72 -16.47 -3.81 -16.26
C THR A 72 -17.49 -3.25 -15.27
N ASN A 73 -17.18 -2.13 -14.65
CA ASN A 73 -18.12 -1.42 -13.81
C ASN A 73 -19.16 -0.70 -14.68
N ARG A 74 -20.44 -1.05 -14.52
CA ARG A 74 -21.53 -0.56 -15.39
C ARG A 74 -21.80 0.95 -15.27
N GLU A 75 -21.55 1.52 -14.10
CA GLU A 75 -21.80 2.94 -13.82
C GLU A 75 -20.69 3.81 -14.45
N THR A 76 -19.44 3.42 -14.26
CA THR A 76 -18.27 4.20 -14.72
C THR A 76 -17.79 3.84 -16.12
N ARG A 77 -18.25 2.70 -16.66
CA ARG A 77 -17.78 2.12 -17.94
C ARG A 77 -16.28 1.85 -17.98
N LYS A 78 -15.68 1.64 -16.81
CA LYS A 78 -14.27 1.31 -16.66
C LYS A 78 -14.07 -0.15 -16.30
N LEU A 79 -12.98 -0.72 -16.77
CA LEU A 79 -12.46 -2.01 -16.36
C LEU A 79 -11.73 -1.86 -15.02
N LEU A 80 -12.33 -2.35 -13.95
CA LEU A 80 -11.81 -2.18 -12.60
C LEU A 80 -11.41 -3.53 -11.99
N CYS A 81 -10.32 -3.52 -11.22
CA CYS A 81 -10.04 -4.64 -10.32
C CYS A 81 -11.09 -4.72 -9.22
N TYR A 82 -11.22 -5.89 -8.60
CA TYR A 82 -12.22 -6.14 -7.56
C TYR A 82 -12.20 -5.10 -6.43
N GLN A 83 -11.01 -4.63 -6.00
CA GLN A 83 -10.89 -3.65 -4.93
C GLN A 83 -11.31 -2.23 -5.38
N CYS A 84 -10.96 -1.82 -6.59
CA CYS A 84 -11.36 -0.52 -7.14
C CYS A 84 -12.87 -0.47 -7.40
N ASP A 85 -13.45 -1.54 -7.94
CA ASP A 85 -14.89 -1.67 -8.11
C ASP A 85 -15.63 -1.67 -6.78
N PHE A 86 -15.15 -2.42 -5.78
CA PHE A 86 -15.74 -2.44 -4.44
C PHE A 86 -15.68 -1.06 -3.77
N TYR A 87 -14.55 -0.37 -3.84
CA TYR A 87 -14.41 0.99 -3.30
C TYR A 87 -15.38 1.96 -3.97
N TYR A 88 -15.49 1.92 -5.30
CA TYR A 88 -16.41 2.77 -6.04
C TYR A 88 -17.87 2.49 -5.68
N ARG A 89 -18.29 1.23 -5.61
CA ARG A 89 -19.67 0.89 -5.23
C ARG A 89 -20.03 1.39 -3.82
N LYS A 90 -19.07 1.37 -2.90
CA LYS A 90 -19.26 1.81 -1.51
C LYS A 90 -19.27 3.33 -1.37
N ASN A 91 -18.32 4.02 -1.99
CA ASN A 91 -18.08 5.45 -1.73
C ASN A 91 -18.59 6.36 -2.86
N LYS A 92 -18.96 5.80 -4.02
CA LYS A 92 -19.34 6.52 -5.24
C LYS A 92 -18.25 7.45 -5.79
N GLU A 93 -17.01 7.13 -5.46
CA GLU A 93 -15.79 7.78 -5.93
C GLU A 93 -14.73 6.74 -6.28
N HIS A 94 -13.83 7.07 -7.19
CA HIS A 94 -12.72 6.19 -7.53
C HIS A 94 -11.74 6.08 -6.36
N ARG A 95 -11.20 4.87 -6.16
CA ARG A 95 -10.19 4.62 -5.13
C ARG A 95 -8.97 5.51 -5.38
N PRO A 96 -8.53 6.31 -4.39
CA PRO A 96 -7.33 7.13 -4.52
C PRO A 96 -6.12 6.29 -4.91
N LEU A 97 -5.29 6.82 -5.82
CA LEU A 97 -4.09 6.13 -6.31
C LEU A 97 -3.10 5.83 -5.18
N THR A 98 -2.94 6.74 -4.23
CA THR A 98 -2.09 6.55 -3.03
C THR A 98 -2.53 5.33 -2.22
N VAL A 99 -3.84 5.14 -2.03
CA VAL A 99 -4.41 3.98 -1.32
C VAL A 99 -4.22 2.69 -2.11
N ALA A 100 -4.28 2.75 -3.45
CA ALA A 100 -4.00 1.60 -4.30
C ALA A 100 -2.51 1.19 -4.21
N GLN A 101 -1.60 2.15 -4.41
CA GLN A 101 -0.15 1.92 -4.35
C GLN A 101 0.29 1.44 -2.97
N ALA A 102 -0.25 2.01 -1.88
CA ALA A 102 0.07 1.58 -0.52
C ALA A 102 -0.39 0.13 -0.26
N HIS A 103 -1.50 -0.31 -0.87
CA HIS A 103 -1.91 -1.70 -0.81
C HIS A 103 -0.97 -2.64 -1.56
N VAL A 104 -0.56 -2.26 -2.78
CA VAL A 104 0.45 -3.00 -3.55
C VAL A 104 1.74 -3.17 -2.73
N LEU A 105 2.24 -2.07 -2.17
CA LEU A 105 3.43 -2.07 -1.31
C LEU A 105 3.24 -2.96 -0.08
N ARG A 106 2.06 -2.93 0.55
CA ARG A 106 1.75 -3.78 1.72
C ARG A 106 1.73 -5.26 1.35
N VAL A 107 1.13 -5.62 0.22
CA VAL A 107 1.10 -7.01 -0.26
C VAL A 107 2.51 -7.50 -0.53
N LYS A 108 3.33 -6.68 -1.22
CA LYS A 108 4.75 -6.99 -1.46
C LYS A 108 5.53 -7.14 -0.15
N MET A 109 5.41 -6.19 0.77
CA MET A 109 6.04 -6.24 2.09
C MET A 109 5.67 -7.50 2.87
N LEU A 110 4.40 -7.92 2.84
CA LEU A 110 3.95 -9.14 3.51
C LEU A 110 4.50 -10.41 2.85
N ALA A 111 4.58 -10.44 1.51
CA ALA A 111 5.20 -11.53 0.78
C ALA A 111 6.70 -11.62 1.09
N ASP A 112 7.41 -10.49 1.09
CA ASP A 112 8.80 -10.37 1.48
C ASP A 112 9.02 -10.86 2.92
N ARG A 113 8.15 -10.45 3.85
CA ARG A 113 8.19 -10.94 5.24
C ARG A 113 8.10 -12.46 5.32
N LYS A 114 7.15 -13.05 4.58
CA LYS A 114 6.91 -14.50 4.57
C LYS A 114 8.09 -15.26 3.95
N ALA A 115 8.73 -14.68 2.95
CA ALA A 115 9.92 -15.25 2.30
C ALA A 115 11.20 -15.10 3.14
N GLY A 116 11.16 -14.36 4.25
CA GLY A 116 12.35 -14.04 5.06
C GLY A 116 13.21 -12.93 4.45
N ASN A 117 12.69 -12.20 3.46
CA ASN A 117 13.39 -11.07 2.86
C ASN A 117 13.46 -9.91 3.87
N LYS A 118 14.57 -9.17 3.81
CA LYS A 118 14.82 -8.01 4.66
C LYS A 118 13.84 -6.88 4.35
N ILE A 119 13.07 -6.45 5.36
CA ILE A 119 12.19 -5.29 5.27
C ILE A 119 12.91 -4.08 5.85
N VAL A 120 12.93 -2.96 5.13
CA VAL A 120 13.67 -1.75 5.51
C VAL A 120 12.71 -0.56 5.64
N CYS A 121 12.92 0.26 6.67
CA CYS A 121 12.22 1.53 6.82
C CYS A 121 12.67 2.52 5.74
N GLY A 122 11.75 3.02 4.93
CA GLY A 122 12.02 3.96 3.85
C GLY A 122 12.49 5.34 4.31
N ASN A 123 12.16 5.76 5.53
CA ASN A 123 12.68 7.02 6.08
C ASN A 123 14.13 6.84 6.55
N CYS A 124 14.36 5.85 7.41
CA CYS A 124 15.53 5.85 8.28
C CYS A 124 16.48 4.66 8.07
N GLY A 125 16.19 3.80 7.09
CA GLY A 125 17.09 2.74 6.61
C GLY A 125 17.28 1.54 7.55
N ILE A 126 16.71 1.57 8.76
CA ILE A 126 16.79 0.44 9.69
C ILE A 126 15.97 -0.75 9.17
N ALA A 127 16.44 -1.97 9.43
CA ALA A 127 15.76 -3.19 9.02
C ALA A 127 14.84 -3.71 10.13
N GLU A 128 13.72 -4.31 9.75
CA GLU A 128 12.80 -4.97 10.67
C GLU A 128 13.52 -6.08 11.44
N GLY A 129 13.29 -6.16 12.76
CA GLY A 129 13.98 -7.11 13.64
C GLY A 129 15.39 -6.70 14.06
N SER A 130 15.90 -5.56 13.59
CA SER A 130 17.17 -5.01 14.08
C SER A 130 17.05 -4.52 15.52
N LEU A 131 18.21 -4.33 16.18
CA LEU A 131 18.30 -3.76 17.53
C LEU A 131 17.51 -2.44 17.62
N GLY A 132 16.49 -2.41 18.49
CA GLY A 132 15.66 -1.24 18.75
C GLY A 132 14.31 -1.24 18.01
N THR A 133 14.06 -2.23 17.16
CA THR A 133 12.77 -2.41 16.49
C THR A 133 12.10 -3.70 16.96
N THR A 134 11.17 -3.58 17.91
CA THR A 134 10.41 -4.74 18.44
C THR A 134 9.07 -4.94 17.74
N LYS A 135 8.55 -3.90 17.08
CA LYS A 135 7.27 -3.94 16.37
C LYS A 135 7.51 -4.17 14.88
N PRO A 136 6.66 -4.98 14.21
CA PRO A 136 6.66 -5.06 12.75
C PRO A 136 6.46 -3.69 12.12
N PHE A 137 7.17 -3.45 11.02
CA PHE A 137 7.02 -2.28 10.19
C PHE A 137 5.70 -2.35 9.42
N ASN A 138 5.20 -1.18 9.08
CA ASN A 138 3.93 -1.05 8.39
C ASN A 138 4.02 -0.02 7.26
N VAL A 139 3.10 -0.10 6.32
CA VAL A 139 3.00 0.88 5.24
C VAL A 139 2.23 2.10 5.73
N ASN A 140 2.85 3.28 5.61
CA ASN A 140 2.16 4.54 5.74
C ASN A 140 1.39 4.81 4.44
N MET A 141 0.09 5.05 4.56
CA MET A 141 -0.84 5.19 3.43
C MET A 141 -0.67 6.52 2.68
N GLU A 142 -0.26 7.58 3.37
CA GLU A 142 -0.07 8.91 2.79
C GLU A 142 1.23 8.98 2.01
N LEU A 143 2.31 8.49 2.62
CA LEU A 143 3.65 8.47 2.05
C LEU A 143 3.89 7.32 1.06
N VAL A 144 3.01 6.31 1.05
CA VAL A 144 3.20 5.08 0.27
C VAL A 144 4.58 4.48 0.56
N MET A 145 4.92 4.36 1.84
CA MET A 145 6.26 4.00 2.30
C MET A 145 6.21 3.04 3.49
N ILE A 146 7.12 2.07 3.54
CA ILE A 146 7.30 1.20 4.72
C ILE A 146 8.00 2.01 5.81
N LEU A 147 7.39 2.15 6.98
CA LEU A 147 7.98 2.85 8.12
C LEU A 147 8.12 1.93 9.33
N CYS A 148 9.24 2.08 10.05
CA CYS A 148 9.35 1.56 11.41
C CYS A 148 8.43 2.35 12.36
N SER A 149 8.04 1.74 13.49
CA SER A 149 7.10 2.35 14.42
C SER A 149 7.48 3.77 14.89
N PRO A 150 8.75 4.09 15.21
CA PRO A 150 9.14 5.45 15.58
C PRO A 150 8.98 6.48 14.44
N CYS A 151 9.37 6.13 13.21
CA CYS A 151 9.22 7.03 12.07
C CYS A 151 7.77 7.23 11.67
N GLY A 152 6.95 6.17 11.74
CA GLY A 152 5.51 6.27 11.51
C GLY A 152 4.82 7.15 12.55
N LEU A 153 5.18 7.01 13.83
CA LEU A 153 4.65 7.85 14.90
C LEU A 153 5.03 9.32 14.72
N HIS A 154 6.31 9.61 14.48
CA HIS A 154 6.77 10.98 14.28
C HIS A 154 6.09 11.63 13.08
N TRP A 155 5.95 10.92 11.95
CA TRP A 155 5.18 11.44 10.81
C TRP A 155 3.74 11.78 11.21
N SER A 156 3.06 10.89 11.93
CA SER A 156 1.67 11.12 12.35
C SER A 156 1.49 12.27 13.35
N THR A 157 2.53 12.63 14.08
CA THR A 157 2.48 13.71 15.10
C THR A 157 2.95 15.04 14.54
N ASP A 158 4.09 15.03 13.84
CA ASP A 158 4.83 16.24 13.46
C ASP A 158 4.72 16.54 11.95
N GLY A 159 4.08 15.66 11.17
CA GLY A 159 3.88 15.85 9.73
C GLY A 159 5.16 15.87 8.89
N SER A 160 6.28 15.41 9.46
CA SER A 160 7.60 15.44 8.83
C SER A 160 8.39 14.15 9.04
N HIS A 161 9.41 13.95 8.21
CA HIS A 161 10.31 12.81 8.37
C HIS A 161 11.20 13.02 9.59
N ARG A 162 11.25 11.99 10.44
CA ARG A 162 12.18 11.93 11.56
C ARG A 162 13.61 11.94 11.06
N ASP A 163 14.47 12.75 11.67
CA ASP A 163 15.90 12.77 11.37
C ASP A 163 16.50 11.36 11.52
N PRO A 164 17.15 10.81 10.47
CA PRO A 164 17.87 9.54 10.57
C PRO A 164 18.91 9.51 11.70
N ALA A 165 19.48 10.66 12.13
CA ALA A 165 20.38 10.75 13.26
C ALA A 165 19.74 10.31 14.58
N ASP A 166 18.44 10.56 14.77
CA ASP A 166 17.70 10.14 15.97
C ASP A 166 17.54 8.61 16.08
N ASN A 167 17.80 7.86 15.00
CA ASN A 167 17.89 6.41 15.09
C ASN A 167 19.14 5.95 15.84
N ARG A 168 20.22 6.72 15.82
CA ARG A 168 21.43 6.37 16.56
C ARG A 168 21.11 6.23 18.05
N ILE A 169 20.25 7.10 18.57
CA ILE A 169 19.74 7.01 19.95
C ILE A 169 19.01 5.69 20.19
N LEU A 170 18.14 5.25 19.26
CA LEU A 170 17.43 3.98 19.39
C LEU A 170 18.38 2.78 19.35
N ILE A 171 19.35 2.79 18.43
CA ILE A 171 20.36 1.73 18.29
C ILE A 171 21.20 1.63 19.56
N ILE A 172 21.68 2.76 20.09
CA ILE A 172 22.48 2.78 21.32
C ILE A 172 21.65 2.31 22.51
N ASN A 173 20.41 2.80 22.67
CA ASN A 173 19.52 2.33 23.75
C ASN A 173 19.23 0.83 23.65
N ALA A 174 19.03 0.31 22.44
CA ALA A 174 18.80 -1.12 22.22
C ALA A 174 20.04 -1.96 22.53
N ARG A 175 21.22 -1.49 22.12
CA ARG A 175 22.49 -2.11 22.46
C ARG A 175 22.69 -2.14 23.97
N MET A 176 22.50 -1.02 24.66
CA MET A 176 22.57 -0.96 26.13
C MET A 176 21.57 -1.91 26.79
N LYS A 177 20.35 -2.03 26.26
CA LYS A 177 19.37 -3.00 26.75
C LYS A 177 19.87 -4.44 26.58
N GLN A 178 20.46 -4.77 25.43
CA GLN A 178 21.03 -6.10 25.17
C GLN A 178 22.23 -6.38 26.07
N ASP A 179 23.09 -5.38 26.28
CA ASP A 179 24.24 -5.48 27.18
C ASP A 179 23.80 -5.75 28.62
N ARG A 180 22.72 -5.10 29.10
CA ARG A 180 22.12 -5.43 30.41
C ARG A 180 21.63 -6.87 30.49
N ILE A 181 20.92 -7.35 29.46
CA ILE A 181 20.41 -8.74 29.41
C ILE A 181 21.56 -9.74 29.42
N ASN A 182 22.64 -9.44 28.70
CA ASN A 182 23.81 -10.31 28.59
C ASN A 182 24.79 -10.16 29.79
N HIS A 183 24.46 -9.33 30.78
CA HIS A 183 25.36 -8.97 31.89
C HIS A 183 26.72 -8.38 31.44
N ASN A 184 26.74 -7.73 30.27
CA ASN A 184 27.90 -6.99 29.78
C ASN A 184 28.08 -5.69 30.57
N ARG A 185 29.34 -5.25 30.71
CA ARG A 185 29.66 -3.98 31.33
C ARG A 185 29.25 -2.81 30.42
N ILE A 186 28.51 -1.86 30.97
CA ILE A 186 28.15 -0.60 30.32
C ILE A 186 28.92 0.52 31.01
N THR A 187 29.74 1.26 30.26
CA THR A 187 30.54 2.37 30.79
C THR A 187 29.91 3.73 30.45
N CYS A 188 30.18 4.73 31.28
CA CYS A 188 29.90 6.12 30.99
C CYS A 188 30.97 6.64 30.03
N ASP A 189 30.56 7.23 28.91
CA ASP A 189 31.48 7.73 27.88
C ASP A 189 32.31 8.93 28.36
N ASP A 190 31.87 9.64 29.41
CA ASP A 190 32.57 10.82 29.92
C ASP A 190 33.50 10.54 31.10
N CYS A 191 33.04 9.77 32.07
CA CYS A 191 33.81 9.52 33.30
C CYS A 191 34.36 8.08 33.40
N GLY A 192 34.06 7.21 32.44
CA GLY A 192 34.50 5.81 32.43
C GLY A 192 33.85 4.93 33.50
N ALA A 193 33.03 5.48 34.39
CA ALA A 193 32.37 4.71 35.45
C ALA A 193 31.50 3.60 34.86
N VAL A 194 31.47 2.45 35.52
CA VAL A 194 30.64 1.30 35.11
C VAL A 194 29.24 1.43 35.73
N GLU A 195 28.22 1.08 34.95
CA GLU A 195 26.81 1.06 35.41
C GLU A 195 26.67 0.17 36.66
N GLY A 196 26.08 0.71 37.73
CA GLY A 196 25.93 0.01 39.02
C GLY A 196 27.15 0.08 39.94
N SER A 197 28.23 0.75 39.54
CA SER A 197 29.39 1.01 40.41
C SER A 197 29.05 1.96 41.59
N PRO A 198 29.86 1.99 42.67
CA PRO A 198 29.66 2.93 43.78
C PRO A 198 29.65 4.40 43.33
N SER A 199 30.42 4.73 42.28
CA SER A 199 30.49 6.06 41.67
C SER A 199 29.25 6.43 40.84
N CYS A 200 28.45 5.45 40.40
CA CYS A 200 27.30 5.63 39.51
C CYS A 200 26.18 4.65 39.87
N LYS A 201 25.41 5.01 40.89
CA LYS A 201 24.24 4.24 41.32
C LYS A 201 23.09 4.46 40.32
N GLY A 202 22.81 3.45 39.50
CA GLY A 202 21.68 3.41 38.58
C GLY A 202 22.06 3.24 37.11
N ASN A 203 21.03 3.10 36.28
CA ASN A 203 21.18 2.84 34.85
C ASN A 203 21.72 4.07 34.11
N HIS A 204 22.66 3.86 33.19
CA HIS A 204 23.11 4.89 32.27
C HIS A 204 22.04 5.17 31.21
N VAL A 205 22.08 6.37 30.65
CA VAL A 205 21.13 6.85 29.62
C VAL A 205 21.86 7.44 28.44
N VAL A 206 21.25 7.40 27.25
CA VAL A 206 21.79 8.05 26.06
C VAL A 206 21.40 9.53 26.04
N ASN A 207 22.39 10.42 25.91
CA ASN A 207 22.16 11.83 25.69
C ASN A 207 21.69 12.07 24.25
N LYS A 208 20.59 12.81 24.09
CA LYS A 208 19.96 13.02 22.77
C LYS A 208 20.79 13.93 21.85
N THR A 209 21.61 14.81 22.41
CA THR A 209 22.33 15.84 21.65
C THR A 209 23.67 15.35 21.11
N ASN A 210 24.42 14.58 21.91
CA ASN A 210 25.76 14.13 21.54
C ASN A 210 25.90 12.60 21.43
N LEU A 211 24.78 11.88 21.58
CA LEU A 211 24.69 10.42 21.45
C LEU A 211 25.55 9.63 22.45
N LYS A 212 26.09 10.27 23.49
CA LYS A 212 26.91 9.59 24.51
C LYS A 212 26.06 8.82 25.51
N VAL A 213 26.58 7.70 25.99
CA VAL A 213 26.08 6.95 27.15
C VAL A 213 26.58 7.61 28.41
N LEU A 214 25.69 8.23 29.17
CA LEU A 214 26.02 9.00 30.37
C LEU A 214 25.45 8.36 31.63
N CYS A 215 26.25 8.36 32.70
CA CYS A 215 25.75 8.04 34.03
C CYS A 215 24.86 9.15 34.60
N SER A 216 24.15 8.87 35.69
CA SER A 216 23.24 9.82 36.34
C SER A 216 23.93 11.14 36.76
N ASN A 217 25.20 11.08 37.16
CA ASN A 217 25.98 12.26 37.54
C ASN A 217 26.43 13.08 36.32
N CYS A 218 26.97 12.43 35.29
CA CYS A 218 27.37 13.11 34.05
C CYS A 218 26.17 13.63 33.29
N LYS A 219 25.01 12.97 33.32
CA LYS A 219 23.79 13.48 32.67
C LYS A 219 23.43 14.90 33.15
N LYS A 220 23.57 15.17 34.46
CA LYS A 220 23.19 16.47 35.06
C LYS A 220 24.02 17.63 34.50
N THR A 221 25.28 17.41 34.15
CA THR A 221 26.14 18.48 33.62
C THR A 221 25.73 18.92 32.20
N TYR A 222 25.05 18.06 31.45
CA TYR A 222 24.54 18.39 30.11
C TYR A 222 23.10 18.91 30.11
N TRP A 223 22.34 18.68 31.19
CA TRP A 223 20.91 19.04 31.27
C TRP A 223 20.66 20.24 32.21
N GLY A 224 21.70 20.72 32.89
CA GLY A 224 21.68 21.87 33.80
C GLY A 224 22.28 23.14 33.20
N ARG A 225 22.26 23.31 31.88
CA ARG A 225 22.50 24.58 31.19
C ARG A 225 21.28 24.97 30.39
#